data_AF-D5AGW8-F1
#
_entry.id   AF-D5AGW8-F1
#
_cell.length_a   1.000
_cell.length_b   1.000
_cell.length_c   1.000
_cell.angle_alpha   90.00
_cell.angle_beta   90.00
_cell.angle_gamma   90.00
#
_symmetry.space_group_name_H-M   'P 1'
#
loop_
_entity.id
_entity.type
_entity.pdbx_description
1 polymer ?
#
loop_
_entity_poly.entity_id
_entity_poly.type
_entity_poly.pdbx_seq_one_letter_code
_entity_poly.pdbx_strand_id
1 'polypeptide(L)' 'MTDVLFYLFFIGILFCLTGYFISKSKVLKFIFYLIGGLLVALPFALLIYFTYILF' A
#
# COMPACT_ATOMS: atom_id res chain seq x y z
N MET A 1 -8.06 11.92 10.43
CA MET A 1 -6.88 11.99 9.52
C MET A 1 -6.19 10.63 9.45
N THR A 2 -6.07 9.94 10.58
CA THR A 2 -5.69 8.52 10.70
C THR A 2 -6.62 7.57 9.94
N ASP A 3 -7.91 7.89 9.84
CA ASP A 3 -8.92 7.05 9.17
C ASP A 3 -8.62 6.88 7.67
N VAL A 4 -8.20 7.97 7.02
CA VAL A 4 -7.82 7.96 5.60
C VAL A 4 -6.60 7.07 5.36
N LEU A 5 -5.61 7.10 6.27
CA LEU A 5 -4.43 6.25 6.20
C LEU A 5 -4.78 4.77 6.40
N PHE A 6 -5.71 4.46 7.29
CA PHE A 6 -6.26 3.12 7.45
C PHE A 6 -6.97 2.65 6.18
N TYR A 7 -7.81 3.49 5.56
CA TYR A 7 -8.45 3.15 4.29
C TYR A 7 -7.42 2.91 3.18
N LEU A 8 -6.40 3.77 3.04
CA LEU A 8 -5.32 3.57 2.07
C LEU A 8 -4.58 2.24 2.28
N PHE A 9 -4.30 1.87 3.52
CA PHE A 9 -3.66 0.60 3.86
C PHE A 9 -4.50 -0.60 3.40
N PHE A 10 -5.79 -0.62 3.75
CA PHE A 10 -6.69 -1.71 3.35
C PHE A 10 -6.92 -1.77 1.84
N ILE A 11 -7.00 -0.62 1.16
CA ILE A 11 -7.08 -0.54 -0.30
C ILE A 11 -5.80 -1.10 -0.93
N GLY A 12 -4.62 -0.76 -0.39
CA GLY A 12 -3.34 -1.31 -0.86
C GLY A 12 -3.26 -2.83 -0.73
N ILE A 13 -3.75 -3.39 0.38
CA ILE A 13 -3.87 -4.84 0.58
C ILE A 13 -4.79 -5.47 -0.47
N LEU A 14 -5.94 -4.86 -0.74
CA LEU A 14 -6.88 -5.30 -1.78
C LEU A 14 -6.23 -5.32 -3.17
N PHE A 15 -5.42 -4.32 -3.51
CA PHE A 15 -4.65 -4.30 -4.75
C PHE A 15 -3.60 -5.42 -4.83
N CYS A 16 -2.90 -5.71 -3.73
CA CYS A 16 -1.98 -6.86 -3.67
C CYS A 16 -2.72 -8.21 -3.80
N LEU A 17 -3.90 -8.34 -3.18
CA LEU A 17 -4.73 -9.55 -3.23
C LEU A 17 -5.30 -9.78 -4.64
N THR A 18 -5.81 -8.74 -5.28
CA THR A 18 -6.28 -8.80 -6.67
C THR A 18 -5.13 -9.14 -7.62
N GLY A 19 -3.95 -8.55 -7.42
CA GLY A 19 -2.72 -8.92 -8.12
C GLY A 19 -2.31 -10.38 -7.96
N TYR A 20 -2.52 -10.97 -6.77
CA TYR A 20 -2.24 -12.40 -6.52
C TYR A 20 -3.12 -13.32 -7.37
N PHE A 21 -4.41 -13.02 -7.50
CA PHE A 21 -5.35 -13.82 -8.30
C PHE A 21 -5.18 -13.64 -9.82
N ILE A 22 -4.50 -12.58 -10.27
CA ILE A 22 -4.17 -12.37 -11.69
C ILE A 22 -3.04 -13.32 -12.10
N SER A 23 -3.42 -14.50 -12.60
CA SER A 23 -2.49 -15.53 -13.09
C SER A 23 -2.03 -15.29 -14.56
N LYS A 24 -2.88 -14.64 -15.37
CA LYS A 24 -2.68 -14.56 -16.83
C LYS A 24 -1.65 -13.52 -17.30
N SER A 25 -1.45 -12.42 -16.58
CA SER A 25 -0.58 -11.32 -17.04
C SER A 25 0.42 -10.89 -15.97
N LYS A 26 1.70 -11.17 -16.25
CA LYS A 26 2.83 -10.80 -15.38
C LYS A 26 2.97 -9.28 -15.24
N VAL A 27 2.67 -8.52 -16.29
CA VAL A 27 2.76 -7.05 -16.30
C VAL A 27 1.67 -6.44 -15.42
N LEU A 28 0.42 -6.89 -15.58
CA LEU A 28 -0.68 -6.47 -14.71
C LEU A 28 -0.38 -6.83 -13.25
N LYS A 29 0.06 -8.06 -12.99
CA LYS A 29 0.46 -8.49 -11.66
C LYS A 29 1.51 -7.57 -11.04
N PHE A 30 2.55 -7.21 -11.80
CA PHE A 30 3.59 -6.27 -11.35
C PHE A 30 3.02 -4.89 -11.02
N ILE A 31 2.18 -4.32 -11.89
CA ILE A 31 1.55 -3.00 -11.66
C ILE A 31 0.69 -3.03 -10.39
N PHE A 32 -0.12 -4.07 -10.21
CA PHE A 32 -0.97 -4.22 -9.02
C PHE A 32 -0.14 -4.31 -7.73
N TYR A 33 0.96 -5.07 -7.74
CA TYR A 33 1.86 -5.14 -6.58
C TYR A 33 2.61 -3.85 -6.31
N LEU A 34 3.02 -3.13 -7.35
CA LEU A 34 3.73 -1.86 -7.20
C LEU A 34 2.82 -0.80 -6.58
N ILE A 35 1.60 -0.67 -7.09
CA ILE A 35 0.59 0.25 -6.55
C ILE A 35 0.20 -0.18 -5.13
N GLY A 36 -0.15 -1.45 -4.92
CA GLY A 36 -0.55 -1.97 -3.62
C GLY A 36 0.54 -1.80 -2.55
N GLY A 37 1.78 -2.11 -2.89
CA GLY A 37 2.94 -1.93 -1.99
C GLY A 37 3.19 -0.46 -1.63
N LEU A 38 3.08 0.45 -2.60
CA LEU A 38 3.21 1.89 -2.34
C LEU A 38 2.14 2.41 -1.39
N LEU A 39 0.89 2.01 -1.60
CA LEU A 39 -0.24 2.39 -0.74
C LEU A 39 -0.09 1.84 0.69
N VAL A 40 0.43 0.62 0.83
CA VAL A 40 0.70 0.00 2.13
C VAL A 40 1.86 0.70 2.85
N ALA A 41 2.90 1.15 2.14
CA ALA A 41 4.07 1.80 2.74
C ALA A 41 3.80 3.23 3.22
N LEU A 42 2.88 3.94 2.56
CA LEU A 42 2.51 5.34 2.84
C LEU A 42 2.17 5.62 4.32
N PRO A 43 1.31 4.84 5.01
CA PRO A 43 1.03 5.04 6.43
C PRO A 43 2.26 4.85 7.32
N PHE A 44 3.14 3.91 7.00
CA PHE A 44 4.37 3.70 7.78
C PHE A 44 5.38 4.81 7.55
N ALA A 45 5.53 5.31 6.31
CA ALA A 45 6.41 6.43 6.01
C ALA A 45 6.02 7.69 6.77
N LEU A 46 4.71 7.95 6.86
CA LEU A 46 4.17 9.08 7.60
C LEU A 46 4.33 8.90 9.12
N LEU A 47 4.22 7.67 9.63
CA LEU A 47 4.50 7.35 11.03
C LEU A 47 5.98 7.56 11.37
N ILE A 48 6.90 7.12 10.51
CA ILE A 48 8.35 7.36 10.65
C ILE A 48 8.65 8.86 10.65
N TYR A 49 8.03 9.63 9.75
CA TYR A 49 8.18 11.08 9.69
C TYR A 49 7.76 11.78 10.99
N PHE A 50 6.63 11.38 11.57
CA PHE A 50 6.18 11.91 12.86
C PHE A 50 7.13 11.53 14.00
N THR A 51 7.61 10.29 14.03
CA THR A 51 8.59 9.87 15.04
C THR A 51 9.89 10.68 14.92
N TYR A 52 10.37 10.93 13.70
CA TYR A 52 11.58 11.72 13.47
C TYR A 52 11.47 13.21 13.87
N ILE A 53 10.26 13.78 13.83
CA ILE A 53 10.04 15.17 14.27
C ILE A 53 9.89 15.26 15.78
N LEU A 54 9.33 14.23 16.41
CA LEU A 54 9.03 14.23 17.85
C LEU A 54 10.20 13.74 18.73
N PHE A 55 11.19 13.08 18.14
CA PHE A 55 12.36 12.51 18.83
C PHE A 55 13.65 13.04 18.20
#